data_AF-A0A6A5TQ59-F1
#
_entry.id   AF-A0A6A5TQ59-F1
#
_cell.length_a   1.000
_cell.length_b   1.000
_cell.length_c   1.000
_cell.angle_alpha   90.00
_cell.angle_beta   90.00
_cell.angle_gamma   90.00
#
_symmetry.space_group_name_H-M   'P 1'
#
loop_
_entity.id
_entity.type
_entity.pdbx_description
1 polymer ?
#
loop_
_entity_poly.entity_id
_entity_poly.type
_entity_poly.pdbx_seq_one_letter_code
_entity_poly.pdbx_strand_id
1 'polypeptide(L)'
;MRHSQASVLTTLHLYASFALGARYADNQNLKVIDAPQVAANFPDIKGVTLLSPAFAQPDTVPNRTWVNATSGPTPQDVLERFVEDVSRRNKYITLHSSPDLVTEEGRSLPYLTISNGNNRTDKLRIWLQGATHGDEPGGDQGILALLGKFADNATWTDHVLEKLDFLILPRYNADGVAYFQRDLASNYDPNRDHAVLERQQTRDIKHLLSTFDPHIFVDAHEYTGVLPVARKYIRAQDLLLGANHNLNVDANIRALNTAFADTITSTAETYGLRHRTYFTTNVTPNNTITIQEPEAGLQSAHQSATLYQSLTFLVETRGIRLAEQHFQRRVATQLIVAETIINTAVADFDTVHSIIVNGRKAFTESREDIVLVQQSSTVQKNVTFIEAETGALVQVPVISTNQDEPRVTLTRTRPRAYVFSRAFSDIADRLRIFGVTVTTLTEDFTGTVEALTITSATLAPAKFEGIVAATLTTAAEAKLREVRIPKGGFWVSTEQKNAAWAFAGLEPEGKNSWRTYGRVWVERGDEWPIFRIV
;
A
#
# COMPACT_ATOMS: atom_id res chain seq x y z
N MET A 1 -21.92 11.15 28.80
CA MET A 1 -20.82 11.91 29.42
C MET A 1 -20.41 11.17 30.69
N ARG A 2 -19.29 10.44 30.67
CA ARG A 2 -18.64 9.94 31.89
C ARG A 2 -17.39 10.79 32.07
N HIS A 3 -17.33 11.52 33.19
CA HIS A 3 -16.15 12.24 33.60
C HIS A 3 -15.16 11.25 34.22
N SER A 4 -13.97 11.10 33.65
CA SER A 4 -12.82 10.54 34.37
C SER A 4 -11.93 11.68 34.85
N GLN A 5 -11.79 11.79 36.16
CA GLN A 5 -10.77 12.59 36.82
C GLN A 5 -9.53 11.72 37.00
N ALA A 6 -8.41 12.12 36.39
CA ALA A 6 -7.05 11.89 36.89
C ALA A 6 -6.09 12.75 36.06
N SER A 7 -6.01 14.04 36.40
CA SER A 7 -4.96 14.91 35.88
C SER A 7 -3.67 14.64 36.64
N VAL A 8 -2.72 13.97 36.00
CA VAL A 8 -1.31 14.03 36.42
C VAL A 8 -0.59 14.95 35.43
N LEU A 9 -0.41 16.20 35.87
CA LEU A 9 0.41 17.20 35.20
C LEU A 9 1.85 16.66 35.19
N THR A 10 2.35 16.25 34.02
CA THR A 10 3.77 15.99 33.82
C THR A 10 4.31 17.04 32.87
N THR A 11 5.32 17.77 33.34
CA THR A 11 5.96 18.92 32.70
C THR A 11 6.55 18.54 31.34
N LEU A 12 5.93 19.05 30.27
CA LEU A 12 6.36 18.89 28.89
C LEU A 12 7.63 19.74 28.65
N HIS A 13 8.79 19.10 28.53
CA HIS A 13 9.97 19.77 27.96
C HIS A 13 9.71 19.92 26.45
N LEU A 14 9.33 21.14 26.03
CA LEU A 14 9.28 21.51 24.62
C LEU A 14 10.71 21.53 24.05
N TYR A 15 11.10 20.46 23.36
CA TYR A 15 12.06 20.60 22.27
C TYR A 15 11.30 21.16 21.07
N ALA A 16 11.32 22.49 20.94
CA ALA A 16 10.81 23.17 19.75
C ALA A 16 11.76 22.89 18.57
N SER A 17 11.48 21.83 17.83
CA SER A 17 11.85 21.79 16.41
C SER A 17 10.84 22.68 15.69
N PHE A 18 11.29 23.75 15.03
CA PHE A 18 10.44 24.53 14.13
C PHE A 18 10.11 23.66 12.90
N ALA A 19 9.14 22.75 13.04
CA ALA A 19 8.43 22.21 11.90
C ALA A 19 7.54 23.34 11.38
N LEU A 20 7.78 23.78 10.14
CA LEU A 20 6.79 24.58 9.43
C LEU A 20 5.51 23.73 9.38
N GLY A 21 4.41 24.24 9.93
CA GLY A 21 3.13 23.54 9.89
C GLY A 21 2.68 23.34 8.45
N ALA A 22 2.03 22.20 8.17
CA ALA A 22 1.42 21.94 6.87
C ALA A 22 0.43 23.06 6.51
N ARG A 23 0.43 23.46 5.24
CA ARG A 23 -0.48 24.47 4.68
C ARG A 23 -1.59 23.77 3.92
N TYR A 24 -2.68 24.48 3.66
CA TYR A 24 -3.62 24.01 2.63
C TYR A 24 -2.98 24.26 1.27
N ALA A 25 -2.83 23.21 0.47
CA ALA A 25 -1.96 23.20 -0.71
C ALA A 25 -0.51 23.66 -0.40
N ASP A 26 0.36 23.69 -1.41
CA ASP A 26 1.74 24.21 -1.32
C ASP A 26 2.68 23.48 -0.34
N ASN A 27 2.43 22.20 -0.03
CA ASN A 27 3.35 21.38 0.78
C ASN A 27 4.44 20.70 -0.06
N GLN A 28 4.94 21.40 -1.07
CA GLN A 28 5.90 20.87 -2.03
C GLN A 28 7.26 20.62 -1.39
N ASN A 29 7.85 19.48 -1.71
CA ASN A 29 9.23 19.20 -1.34
C ASN A 29 10.19 20.04 -2.20
N LEU A 30 11.11 20.77 -1.57
CA LEU A 30 12.15 21.52 -2.30
C LEU A 30 12.97 20.59 -3.21
N LYS A 31 13.09 20.99 -4.49
CA LYS A 31 13.94 20.32 -5.47
C LYS A 31 15.37 20.19 -4.97
N VAL A 32 15.99 19.03 -5.21
CA VAL A 32 17.41 18.80 -4.96
C VAL A 32 18.06 18.34 -6.25
N ILE A 33 19.15 19.01 -6.64
CA ILE A 33 19.90 18.68 -7.85
C ILE A 33 21.00 17.70 -7.46
N ASP A 34 21.05 16.56 -8.13
CA ASP A 34 22.19 15.64 -7.99
C ASP A 34 23.46 16.32 -8.51
N ALA A 35 24.54 16.23 -7.73
CA ALA A 35 25.85 16.65 -8.21
C ALA A 35 26.26 15.81 -9.44
N PRO A 36 27.02 16.35 -10.41
CA PRO A 36 27.34 15.66 -11.66
C PRO A 36 27.90 14.23 -11.49
N GLN A 37 28.74 14.01 -10.48
CA GLN A 37 29.31 12.71 -10.16
C GLN A 37 28.27 11.70 -9.62
N VAL A 38 27.23 12.18 -8.93
CA VAL A 38 26.09 11.36 -8.51
C VAL A 38 25.19 11.09 -9.71
N ALA A 39 24.88 12.12 -10.50
CA ALA A 39 24.05 12.03 -11.70
C ALA A 39 24.59 11.03 -12.74
N ALA A 40 25.92 10.93 -12.86
CA ALA A 40 26.59 9.97 -13.74
C ALA A 40 26.23 8.49 -13.44
N ASN A 41 25.71 8.19 -12.25
CA ASN A 41 25.25 6.85 -11.88
C ASN A 41 23.87 6.49 -12.44
N PHE A 42 23.13 7.43 -13.04
CA PHE A 42 21.74 7.24 -13.46
C PHE A 42 21.50 7.56 -14.94
N PRO A 43 22.27 6.96 -15.87
CA PRO A 43 22.07 7.18 -17.30
C PRO A 43 20.74 6.60 -17.78
N ASP A 44 20.24 7.14 -18.89
CA ASP A 44 19.05 6.63 -19.55
C ASP A 44 19.18 5.15 -19.95
N ILE A 45 18.05 4.45 -19.91
CA ILE A 45 17.95 3.02 -20.21
C ILE A 45 17.70 2.90 -21.71
N LYS A 46 18.63 2.26 -22.42
CA LYS A 46 18.51 2.06 -23.86
C LYS A 46 17.49 0.98 -24.17
N GLY A 47 16.80 1.12 -25.30
CA GLY A 47 15.88 0.09 -25.80
C GLY A 47 14.52 0.05 -25.09
N VAL A 48 14.18 1.05 -24.29
CA VAL A 48 12.86 1.20 -23.67
C VAL A 48 12.12 2.36 -24.32
N THR A 49 10.95 2.10 -24.89
CA THR A 49 10.07 3.13 -25.45
C THR A 49 9.01 3.49 -24.42
N LEU A 50 8.92 4.77 -24.07
CA LEU A 50 7.95 5.29 -23.12
C LEU A 50 6.81 5.97 -23.86
N LEU A 51 5.59 5.43 -23.70
CA LEU A 51 4.39 5.89 -24.38
C LEU A 51 3.45 6.71 -23.49
N SER A 52 3.93 7.13 -22.31
CA SER A 52 3.15 8.03 -21.46
C SER A 52 3.15 9.45 -22.03
N PRO A 53 2.16 10.31 -21.68
CA PRO A 53 2.03 11.65 -22.24
C PRO A 53 3.31 12.49 -22.17
N ALA A 54 4.04 12.41 -21.05
CA ALA A 54 5.27 13.19 -20.87
C ALA A 54 6.40 12.84 -21.86
N PHE A 55 6.38 11.65 -22.47
CA PHE A 55 7.38 11.20 -23.46
C PHE A 55 6.83 11.18 -24.88
N ALA A 56 5.58 10.78 -25.06
CA ALA A 56 4.95 10.72 -26.38
C ALA A 56 4.53 12.11 -26.91
N GLN A 57 4.25 13.06 -26.01
CA GLN A 57 3.81 14.43 -26.34
C GLN A 57 4.57 15.46 -25.48
N PRO A 58 5.89 15.60 -25.67
CA PRO A 58 6.73 16.42 -24.80
C PRO A 58 6.31 17.91 -24.76
N ASP A 59 5.65 18.40 -25.81
CA ASP A 59 5.13 19.78 -25.86
C ASP A 59 4.00 20.05 -24.85
N THR A 60 3.38 19.01 -24.30
CA THR A 60 2.36 19.10 -23.26
C THR A 60 2.95 19.20 -21.84
N VAL A 61 4.26 18.96 -21.69
CA VAL A 61 4.93 19.01 -20.40
C VAL A 61 5.05 20.47 -19.95
N PRO A 62 4.59 20.83 -18.73
CA PRO A 62 4.70 22.19 -18.19
C PRO A 62 6.15 22.57 -17.87
N ASN A 63 6.98 22.85 -18.88
CA ASN A 63 8.44 22.91 -18.75
C ASN A 63 8.91 23.80 -17.58
N ARG A 64 8.34 25.00 -17.42
CA ARG A 64 8.72 25.91 -16.32
C ARG A 64 8.41 25.36 -14.93
N THR A 65 7.23 24.80 -14.71
CA THR A 65 6.82 24.34 -13.37
C THR A 65 7.32 22.94 -13.08
N TRP A 66 7.41 22.08 -14.09
CA TRP A 66 8.03 20.76 -13.99
C TRP A 66 9.51 20.85 -13.61
N VAL A 67 10.29 21.65 -14.35
CA VAL A 67 11.73 21.83 -14.06
C VAL A 67 11.98 22.42 -12.67
N ASN A 68 11.04 23.22 -12.15
CA ASN A 68 11.18 23.80 -10.82
C ASN A 68 10.58 22.94 -9.69
N ALA A 69 10.11 21.72 -9.99
CA ALA A 69 9.46 20.83 -9.03
C ALA A 69 8.21 21.46 -8.37
N THR A 70 7.43 22.25 -9.12
CA THR A 70 6.20 22.89 -8.62
C THR A 70 4.92 22.37 -9.28
N SER A 71 5.05 21.42 -10.22
CA SER A 71 3.94 20.65 -10.80
C SER A 71 4.46 19.30 -11.31
N GLY A 72 3.58 18.32 -11.50
CA GLY A 72 3.91 17.10 -12.25
C GLY A 72 4.12 17.34 -13.76
N PRO A 73 4.61 16.34 -14.50
CA PRO A 73 4.92 16.44 -15.93
C PRO A 73 3.68 16.27 -16.83
N THR A 74 2.56 15.78 -16.31
CA THR A 74 1.32 15.58 -17.07
C THR A 74 0.15 16.20 -16.30
N PRO A 75 -0.35 17.38 -16.74
CA PRO A 75 -1.58 17.98 -16.24
C PRO A 75 -2.79 17.02 -16.29
N GLN A 76 -3.78 17.24 -15.44
CA GLN A 76 -4.95 16.36 -15.34
C GLN A 76 -5.71 16.24 -16.65
N ASP A 77 -5.94 17.35 -17.35
CA ASP A 77 -6.65 17.38 -18.63
C ASP A 77 -5.88 16.65 -19.75
N VAL A 78 -4.54 16.66 -19.70
CA VAL A 78 -3.68 15.89 -20.62
C VAL A 78 -3.82 14.39 -20.33
N LEU A 79 -3.85 13.99 -19.05
CA LEU A 79 -4.10 12.60 -18.66
C LEU A 79 -5.47 12.13 -19.13
N GLU A 80 -6.52 12.92 -18.88
CA GLU A 80 -7.90 12.59 -19.25
C GLU A 80 -8.04 12.40 -20.77
N ARG A 81 -7.51 13.32 -21.57
CA ARG A 81 -7.48 13.16 -23.04
C ARG A 81 -6.72 11.93 -23.48
N PHE A 82 -5.60 11.60 -22.82
CA PHE A 82 -4.82 10.41 -23.14
C PHE A 82 -5.61 9.12 -22.89
N VAL A 83 -6.24 8.98 -21.71
CA VAL A 83 -7.01 7.77 -21.38
C VAL A 83 -8.28 7.64 -22.23
N GLU A 84 -8.92 8.76 -22.58
CA GLU A 84 -10.03 8.80 -23.54
C GLU A 84 -9.60 8.33 -24.94
N ASP A 85 -8.48 8.83 -25.45
CA ASP A 85 -7.99 8.43 -26.77
C ASP A 85 -7.60 6.95 -26.81
N VAL A 86 -6.88 6.48 -25.80
CA VAL A 86 -6.50 5.08 -25.66
C VAL A 86 -7.73 4.17 -25.61
N SER A 87 -8.77 4.53 -24.86
CA SER A 87 -10.02 3.75 -24.82
C SER A 87 -10.74 3.77 -26.17
N ARG A 88 -10.87 4.94 -26.80
CA ARG A 88 -11.62 5.11 -28.05
C ARG A 88 -11.05 4.30 -29.21
N ARG A 89 -9.72 4.16 -29.29
CA ARG A 89 -9.06 3.43 -30.39
C ARG A 89 -8.83 1.94 -30.12
N ASN A 90 -9.14 1.45 -28.91
CA ASN A 90 -8.93 0.06 -28.51
C ASN A 90 -10.20 -0.58 -27.94
N LYS A 91 -10.75 -1.58 -28.64
CA LYS A 91 -11.97 -2.29 -28.25
C LYS A 91 -11.90 -3.03 -26.91
N TYR A 92 -10.69 -3.32 -26.43
CA TYR A 92 -10.42 -4.06 -25.20
C TYR A 92 -10.10 -3.15 -24.00
N ILE A 93 -10.05 -1.83 -24.19
CA ILE A 93 -9.81 -0.85 -23.12
C ILE A 93 -11.09 -0.05 -22.89
N THR A 94 -11.68 -0.20 -21.72
CA THR A 94 -12.86 0.56 -21.31
C THR A 94 -12.49 1.59 -20.26
N LEU A 95 -12.69 2.87 -20.59
CA LEU A 95 -12.61 3.96 -19.63
C LEU A 95 -13.87 4.00 -18.77
N HIS A 96 -13.69 4.10 -17.46
CA HIS A 96 -14.76 4.29 -16.48
C HIS A 96 -14.56 5.63 -15.78
N SER A 97 -15.63 6.40 -15.72
CA SER A 97 -15.73 7.64 -14.96
C SER A 97 -16.99 7.56 -14.11
N SER A 98 -16.87 7.86 -12.82
CA SER A 98 -17.99 7.86 -11.88
C SER A 98 -18.07 9.22 -11.18
N PRO A 99 -19.27 9.81 -11.02
CA PRO A 99 -19.43 11.01 -10.20
C PRO A 99 -19.09 10.77 -8.72
N ASP A 100 -19.11 9.51 -8.28
CA ASP A 100 -18.82 9.12 -6.91
C ASP A 100 -17.32 8.82 -6.68
N LEU A 101 -16.53 8.65 -7.74
CA LEU A 101 -15.08 8.40 -7.64
C LEU A 101 -14.33 9.68 -8.02
N VAL A 102 -14.21 10.56 -7.03
CA VAL A 102 -13.57 11.87 -7.15
C VAL A 102 -12.58 12.09 -6.00
N THR A 103 -11.69 13.05 -6.17
CA THR A 103 -10.81 13.52 -5.09
C THR A 103 -11.56 14.34 -4.04
N GLU A 104 -10.89 14.71 -2.95
CA GLU A 104 -11.44 15.57 -1.90
C GLU A 104 -11.88 16.95 -2.41
N GLU A 105 -11.26 17.45 -3.48
CA GLU A 105 -11.65 18.68 -4.16
C GLU A 105 -12.53 18.47 -5.40
N GLY A 106 -12.99 17.23 -5.63
CA GLY A 106 -13.94 16.91 -6.69
C GLY A 106 -13.32 16.73 -8.08
N ARG A 107 -12.00 16.52 -8.19
CA ARG A 107 -11.37 16.13 -9.47
C ARG A 107 -11.75 14.69 -9.80
N SER A 108 -12.02 14.42 -11.08
CA SER A 108 -12.31 13.07 -11.56
C SER A 108 -11.14 12.12 -11.32
N LEU A 109 -11.45 10.89 -10.92
CA LEU A 109 -10.48 9.80 -10.81
C LEU A 109 -10.85 8.71 -11.84
N PRO A 110 -10.53 8.90 -13.13
CA PRO A 110 -10.80 7.90 -14.15
C PRO A 110 -9.98 6.63 -13.89
N TYR A 111 -10.60 5.47 -14.12
CA TYR A 111 -9.91 4.19 -14.14
C TYR A 111 -10.26 3.43 -15.41
N LEU A 112 -9.40 2.48 -15.81
CA LEU A 112 -9.61 1.69 -17.01
C LEU A 112 -9.67 0.21 -16.67
N THR A 113 -10.54 -0.51 -17.35
CA THR A 113 -10.47 -1.98 -17.39
C THR A 113 -9.95 -2.43 -18.73
N ILE A 114 -9.03 -3.40 -18.73
CA ILE A 114 -8.51 -4.01 -19.96
C ILE A 114 -8.90 -5.48 -19.97
N SER A 115 -9.72 -5.87 -20.94
CA SER A 115 -10.21 -7.25 -21.11
C SER A 115 -10.61 -7.51 -22.56
N ASN A 116 -10.49 -8.77 -23.00
CA ASN A 116 -10.99 -9.19 -24.32
C ASN A 116 -12.50 -9.50 -24.35
N GLY A 117 -13.24 -9.25 -23.25
CA GLY A 117 -14.69 -9.44 -23.17
C GLY A 117 -15.16 -10.89 -23.12
N ASN A 118 -14.22 -11.85 -23.14
CA ASN A 118 -14.55 -13.25 -22.85
C ASN A 118 -14.85 -13.34 -21.36
N ASN A 119 -16.09 -13.68 -20.99
CA ASN A 119 -16.56 -13.90 -19.61
C ASN A 119 -15.97 -15.16 -18.95
N ARG A 120 -14.71 -15.47 -19.24
CA ARG A 120 -13.95 -16.53 -18.60
C ARG A 120 -13.65 -16.13 -17.16
N THR A 121 -14.17 -16.92 -16.23
CA THR A 121 -13.98 -16.68 -14.78
C THR A 121 -12.62 -17.17 -14.28
N ASP A 122 -11.82 -17.79 -15.14
CA ASP A 122 -10.56 -18.45 -14.80
C ASP A 122 -9.32 -17.63 -15.17
N LYS A 123 -9.46 -16.31 -15.40
CA LYS A 123 -8.32 -15.42 -15.65
C LYS A 123 -7.68 -14.87 -14.37
N LEU A 124 -6.41 -14.52 -14.47
CA LEU A 124 -5.74 -13.72 -13.44
C LEU A 124 -6.17 -12.25 -13.57
N ARG A 125 -6.34 -11.57 -12.43
CA ARG A 125 -6.80 -10.19 -12.35
C ARG A 125 -5.69 -9.35 -11.76
N ILE A 126 -5.25 -8.32 -12.46
CA ILE A 126 -4.15 -7.47 -12.03
C ILE A 126 -4.65 -6.06 -11.78
N TRP A 127 -4.45 -5.58 -10.56
CA TRP A 127 -4.64 -4.18 -10.19
C TRP A 127 -3.33 -3.42 -10.32
N LEU A 128 -3.35 -2.29 -11.03
CA LEU A 128 -2.22 -1.41 -11.23
C LEU A 128 -2.61 0.00 -10.81
N GLN A 129 -1.85 0.61 -9.90
CA GLN A 129 -2.07 2.01 -9.53
C GLN A 129 -0.78 2.82 -9.47
N GLY A 130 -0.91 4.13 -9.69
CA GLY A 130 0.15 5.12 -9.57
C GLY A 130 -0.34 6.41 -8.92
N ALA A 131 0.60 7.27 -8.58
CA ALA A 131 0.35 8.58 -7.98
C ALA A 131 -0.51 8.53 -6.70
N THR A 132 -0.29 7.52 -5.85
CA THR A 132 -0.84 7.53 -4.48
C THR A 132 -0.34 8.77 -3.74
N HIS A 133 0.94 9.12 -3.90
CA HIS A 133 1.46 10.43 -3.57
C HIS A 133 1.65 11.27 -4.83
N GLY A 134 1.36 12.57 -4.73
CA GLY A 134 1.37 13.47 -5.89
C GLY A 134 2.73 13.99 -6.32
N ASP A 135 3.76 13.90 -5.47
CA ASP A 135 5.14 14.31 -5.74
C ASP A 135 6.02 13.16 -6.26
N GLU A 136 5.39 12.07 -6.72
CA GLU A 136 6.03 10.83 -7.20
C GLU A 136 5.67 10.51 -8.68
N PRO A 137 6.00 11.42 -9.63
CA PRO A 137 5.54 11.34 -11.02
C PRO A 137 6.10 10.16 -11.82
N GLY A 138 7.17 9.51 -11.37
CA GLY A 138 7.73 8.33 -12.01
C GLY A 138 6.74 7.16 -12.02
N GLY A 139 6.03 6.93 -10.91
CA GLY A 139 5.01 5.89 -10.81
C GLY A 139 3.80 6.16 -11.71
N ASP A 140 3.28 7.39 -11.67
CA ASP A 140 2.20 7.89 -12.55
C ASP A 140 2.51 7.63 -14.03
N GLN A 141 3.67 8.11 -14.49
CA GLN A 141 4.06 7.95 -15.90
C GLN A 141 4.40 6.50 -16.26
N GLY A 142 4.90 5.69 -15.32
CA GLY A 142 5.16 4.27 -15.57
C GLY A 142 3.90 3.50 -15.91
N ILE A 143 2.83 3.74 -15.14
CA ILE A 143 1.51 3.14 -15.39
C ILE A 143 0.91 3.66 -16.71
N LEU A 144 1.04 4.95 -17.00
CA LEU A 144 0.58 5.52 -18.27
C LEU A 144 1.38 5.00 -19.48
N ALA A 145 2.67 4.74 -19.33
CA ALA A 145 3.50 4.15 -20.39
C ALA A 145 3.07 2.72 -20.70
N LEU A 146 2.76 1.93 -19.66
CA LEU A 146 2.19 0.59 -19.83
C LEU A 146 0.83 0.64 -20.54
N LEU A 147 -0.03 1.59 -20.17
CA LEU A 147 -1.31 1.80 -20.85
C LEU A 147 -1.11 2.13 -22.34
N GLY A 148 -0.14 2.99 -22.66
CA GLY A 148 0.25 3.27 -24.05
C GLY A 148 0.72 2.00 -24.79
N LYS A 149 1.47 1.12 -24.13
CA LYS A 149 1.89 -0.17 -24.72
C LYS A 149 0.71 -1.10 -25.00
N PHE A 150 -0.24 -1.22 -24.06
CA PHE A 150 -1.49 -1.96 -24.30
C PHE A 150 -2.23 -1.40 -25.52
N ALA A 151 -2.18 -0.09 -25.73
CA ALA A 151 -2.88 0.57 -26.82
C ALA A 151 -2.18 0.41 -28.19
N ASP A 152 -0.85 0.29 -28.21
CA ASP A 152 -0.05 0.31 -29.45
C ASP A 152 0.48 -1.04 -29.90
N ASN A 153 0.48 -2.05 -29.01
CA ASN A 153 0.97 -3.39 -29.33
C ASN A 153 -0.16 -4.42 -29.24
N ALA A 154 -0.98 -4.49 -30.30
CA ALA A 154 -2.12 -5.40 -30.38
C ALA A 154 -1.71 -6.87 -30.21
N THR A 155 -0.61 -7.31 -30.84
CA THR A 155 -0.15 -8.70 -30.75
C THR A 155 0.22 -9.12 -29.34
N TRP A 156 1.00 -8.30 -28.63
CA TRP A 156 1.33 -8.56 -27.23
C TRP A 156 0.07 -8.51 -26.34
N THR A 157 -0.80 -7.53 -26.60
CA THR A 157 -2.02 -7.33 -25.82
C THR A 157 -3.00 -8.49 -25.98
N ASP A 158 -3.24 -8.96 -27.20
CA ASP A 158 -4.12 -10.11 -27.44
C ASP A 158 -3.62 -11.35 -26.69
N HIS A 159 -2.30 -11.63 -26.75
CA HIS A 159 -1.69 -12.74 -26.01
C HIS A 159 -1.83 -12.60 -24.49
N VAL A 160 -1.61 -11.40 -23.96
CA VAL A 160 -1.80 -11.11 -22.53
C VAL A 160 -3.25 -11.32 -22.10
N LEU A 161 -4.21 -10.82 -22.88
CA LEU A 161 -5.63 -10.86 -22.56
C LEU A 161 -6.27 -12.24 -22.73
N GLU A 162 -5.58 -13.23 -23.31
CA GLU A 162 -5.99 -14.64 -23.22
C GLU A 162 -6.06 -15.14 -21.78
N LYS A 163 -5.19 -14.59 -20.90
CA LYS A 163 -4.94 -15.10 -19.55
C LYS A 163 -5.23 -14.07 -18.46
N LEU A 164 -5.08 -12.78 -18.74
CA LEU A 164 -5.12 -11.72 -17.75
C LEU A 164 -6.24 -10.71 -18.05
N ASP A 165 -6.85 -10.16 -16.99
CA ASP A 165 -7.67 -8.95 -17.03
C ASP A 165 -7.09 -7.90 -16.07
N PHE A 166 -7.32 -6.61 -16.36
CA PHE A 166 -6.70 -5.51 -15.63
C PHE A 166 -7.71 -4.50 -15.14
N LEU A 167 -7.40 -3.90 -13.98
CA LEU A 167 -7.91 -2.59 -13.58
C LEU A 167 -6.72 -1.66 -13.36
N ILE A 168 -6.73 -0.53 -14.05
CA ILE A 168 -5.69 0.49 -14.01
C ILE A 168 -6.27 1.77 -13.41
N LEU A 169 -5.77 2.17 -12.24
CA LEU A 169 -6.02 3.48 -11.63
C LEU A 169 -4.76 4.33 -11.81
N PRO A 170 -4.62 5.05 -12.95
CA PRO A 170 -3.36 5.71 -13.30
C PRO A 170 -2.95 6.78 -12.27
N ARG A 171 -3.94 7.47 -11.67
CA ARG A 171 -3.71 8.56 -10.73
C ARG A 171 -4.65 8.46 -9.54
N TYR A 172 -4.13 7.97 -8.40
CA TYR A 172 -4.89 7.83 -7.16
C TYR A 172 -5.17 9.19 -6.49
N ASN A 173 -4.19 10.10 -6.44
CA ASN A 173 -4.27 11.39 -5.75
C ASN A 173 -4.13 12.57 -6.73
N ALA A 174 -5.18 12.87 -7.50
CA ALA A 174 -5.12 13.94 -8.50
C ALA A 174 -4.95 15.35 -7.87
N ASP A 175 -5.44 15.58 -6.65
CA ASP A 175 -5.22 16.83 -5.92
C ASP A 175 -3.74 16.98 -5.54
N GLY A 176 -3.15 15.93 -4.97
CA GLY A 176 -1.73 15.90 -4.64
C GLY A 176 -0.85 16.12 -5.87
N VAL A 177 -1.19 15.53 -7.02
CA VAL A 177 -0.46 15.76 -8.27
C VAL A 177 -0.58 17.21 -8.73
N ALA A 178 -1.77 17.82 -8.62
CA ALA A 178 -1.99 19.22 -8.96
C ALA A 178 -1.15 20.17 -8.09
N TYR A 179 -1.00 19.85 -6.80
CA TYR A 179 -0.17 20.60 -5.87
C TYR A 179 1.29 20.15 -5.80
N PHE A 180 1.65 19.09 -6.53
CA PHE A 180 2.95 18.42 -6.45
C PHE A 180 3.40 18.13 -5.00
N GLN A 181 2.48 17.56 -4.23
CA GLN A 181 2.68 17.24 -2.83
C GLN A 181 2.34 15.78 -2.55
N ARG A 182 2.85 15.27 -1.43
CA ARG A 182 2.65 13.90 -1.00
C ARG A 182 1.19 13.59 -0.65
N ASP A 183 0.60 14.46 0.16
CA ASP A 183 -0.65 14.18 0.86
C ASP A 183 -1.89 14.54 0.03
N LEU A 184 -3.06 14.08 0.48
CA LEU A 184 -4.36 14.56 -0.02
C LEU A 184 -4.54 16.07 0.28
N ALA A 185 -5.57 16.70 -0.29
CA ALA A 185 -5.88 18.11 -0.02
C ALA A 185 -6.08 18.43 1.48
N SER A 186 -6.49 17.42 2.26
CA SER A 186 -6.62 17.46 3.72
C SER A 186 -5.32 17.31 4.51
N ASN A 187 -4.15 17.18 3.85
CA ASN A 187 -2.85 16.87 4.46
C ASN A 187 -2.82 15.53 5.22
N TYR A 188 -3.63 14.58 4.76
CA TYR A 188 -3.63 13.20 5.23
C TYR A 188 -2.86 12.35 4.23
N ASP A 189 -1.89 11.54 4.69
CA ASP A 189 -1.14 10.63 3.82
C ASP A 189 -2.08 9.49 3.35
N PRO A 190 -2.45 9.43 2.06
CA PRO A 190 -3.38 8.41 1.58
C PRO A 190 -2.82 6.99 1.74
N ASN A 191 -1.49 6.82 1.70
CA ASN A 191 -0.82 5.55 1.90
C ASN A 191 -0.61 5.22 3.39
N ARG A 192 -1.39 5.84 4.28
CA ARG A 192 -1.56 5.48 5.69
C ARG A 192 -3.01 5.16 6.05
N ASP A 193 -3.93 5.26 5.10
CA ASP A 193 -5.37 5.19 5.36
C ASP A 193 -5.98 3.80 5.14
N HIS A 194 -5.24 2.83 4.61
CA HIS A 194 -5.86 1.60 4.07
C HIS A 194 -6.37 0.60 5.12
N ALA A 195 -5.98 0.75 6.40
CA ALA A 195 -6.53 -0.03 7.51
C ALA A 195 -7.72 0.66 8.20
N VAL A 196 -7.73 1.99 8.17
CA VAL A 196 -8.66 2.83 8.94
C VAL A 196 -9.82 3.29 8.09
N LEU A 197 -9.52 3.63 6.83
CA LEU A 197 -10.43 4.23 5.87
C LEU A 197 -11.08 5.49 6.43
N GLU A 198 -10.28 6.46 6.86
CA GLU A 198 -10.78 7.75 7.36
C GLU A 198 -11.27 8.65 6.24
N ARG A 199 -10.57 8.66 5.09
CA ARG A 199 -10.89 9.54 3.97
C ARG A 199 -11.86 8.87 3.00
N GLN A 200 -12.81 9.66 2.48
CA GLN A 200 -13.85 9.14 1.59
C GLN A 200 -13.27 8.62 0.28
N GLN A 201 -12.34 9.37 -0.33
CA GLN A 201 -11.60 8.94 -1.53
C GLN A 201 -10.95 7.56 -1.34
N THR A 202 -10.28 7.32 -0.21
CA THR A 202 -9.70 6.00 0.12
C THR A 202 -10.78 4.93 0.23
N ARG A 203 -11.93 5.22 0.87
CA ARG A 203 -13.06 4.29 0.97
C ARG A 203 -13.56 3.86 -0.41
N ASP A 204 -13.75 4.81 -1.32
CA ASP A 204 -14.30 4.54 -2.64
C ASP A 204 -13.33 3.74 -3.50
N ILE A 205 -12.04 4.09 -3.48
CA ILE A 205 -10.98 3.32 -4.16
C ILE A 205 -10.83 1.92 -3.54
N LYS A 206 -10.91 1.80 -2.21
CA LYS A 206 -10.81 0.50 -1.53
C LYS A 206 -12.00 -0.40 -1.85
N HIS A 207 -13.19 0.17 -1.97
CA HIS A 207 -14.38 -0.55 -2.41
C HIS A 207 -14.25 -1.04 -3.86
N LEU A 208 -13.71 -0.21 -4.74
CA LEU A 208 -13.39 -0.61 -6.12
C LEU A 208 -12.37 -1.76 -6.14
N LEU A 209 -11.30 -1.67 -5.34
CA LEU A 209 -10.28 -2.70 -5.19
C LEU A 209 -10.85 -4.04 -4.68
N SER A 210 -11.65 -4.01 -3.62
CA SER A 210 -12.23 -5.23 -3.04
C SER A 210 -13.28 -5.87 -3.96
N THR A 211 -14.00 -5.06 -4.74
CA THR A 211 -14.94 -5.53 -5.75
C THR A 211 -14.22 -6.18 -6.92
N PHE A 212 -13.10 -5.59 -7.38
CA PHE A 212 -12.28 -6.17 -8.45
C PHE A 212 -11.58 -7.46 -8.01
N ASP A 213 -11.21 -7.56 -6.73
CA ASP A 213 -10.64 -8.76 -6.08
C ASP A 213 -9.40 -9.30 -6.83
N PRO A 214 -8.32 -8.50 -6.93
CA PRO A 214 -7.18 -8.85 -7.77
C PRO A 214 -6.45 -10.09 -7.27
N HIS A 215 -5.86 -10.84 -8.20
CA HIS A 215 -4.88 -11.88 -7.91
C HIS A 215 -3.48 -11.27 -7.71
N ILE A 216 -3.18 -10.16 -8.40
CA ILE A 216 -1.92 -9.42 -8.32
C ILE A 216 -2.21 -7.93 -8.15
N PHE A 217 -1.53 -7.26 -7.23
CA PHE A 217 -1.65 -5.83 -6.93
C PHE A 217 -0.29 -5.14 -7.05
N VAL A 218 -0.23 -4.04 -7.78
CA VAL A 218 0.99 -3.22 -7.94
C VAL A 218 0.67 -1.77 -7.62
N ASP A 219 1.53 -1.18 -6.78
CA ASP A 219 1.46 0.22 -6.35
C ASP A 219 2.78 0.91 -6.67
N ALA A 220 2.75 1.81 -7.66
CA ALA A 220 3.92 2.49 -8.19
C ALA A 220 4.16 3.83 -7.46
N HIS A 221 5.30 3.91 -6.79
CA HIS A 221 5.75 5.01 -5.92
C HIS A 221 7.17 5.48 -6.27
N GLU A 222 7.60 6.53 -5.60
CA GLU A 222 8.99 6.98 -5.62
C GLU A 222 9.52 7.33 -4.23
N TYR A 223 10.81 7.13 -4.00
CA TYR A 223 11.45 7.41 -2.73
C TYR A 223 12.42 8.60 -2.81
N THR A 224 12.71 9.21 -1.65
CA THR A 224 13.73 10.29 -1.53
C THR A 224 15.15 9.76 -1.65
N GLY A 225 15.74 9.82 -2.84
CA GLY A 225 17.09 9.31 -3.08
C GLY A 225 18.24 10.31 -3.03
N VAL A 226 17.93 11.59 -2.85
CA VAL A 226 18.87 12.72 -3.05
C VAL A 226 19.45 13.30 -1.76
N LEU A 227 18.84 13.01 -0.60
CA LEU A 227 19.30 13.55 0.67
C LEU A 227 20.46 12.69 1.22
N PRO A 228 21.60 13.29 1.63
CA PRO A 228 22.72 12.54 2.18
C PRO A 228 22.38 11.79 3.47
N VAL A 229 22.55 10.48 3.43
CA VAL A 229 22.59 9.59 4.59
C VAL A 229 23.95 9.71 5.28
N ALA A 230 23.94 9.86 6.60
CA ALA A 230 25.13 10.11 7.42
C ALA A 230 26.02 11.24 6.89
N ARG A 231 25.40 12.25 6.23
CA ARG A 231 26.05 13.40 5.60
C ARG A 231 27.08 13.06 4.51
N LYS A 232 27.17 11.79 4.09
CA LYS A 232 28.24 11.30 3.21
C LYS A 232 27.71 10.49 2.02
N TYR A 233 26.62 9.76 2.20
CA TYR A 233 26.19 8.74 1.26
C TYR A 233 24.84 9.07 0.62
N ILE A 234 24.71 8.87 -0.69
CA ILE A 234 23.46 9.01 -1.44
C ILE A 234 22.92 7.61 -1.73
N ARG A 235 21.59 7.43 -1.64
CA ARG A 235 20.97 6.13 -1.96
C ARG A 235 21.19 5.80 -3.45
N ALA A 236 21.75 4.62 -3.72
CA ALA A 236 22.19 4.21 -5.05
C ALA A 236 21.14 3.42 -5.83
N GLN A 237 20.10 2.92 -5.17
CA GLN A 237 19.12 2.04 -5.78
C GLN A 237 18.34 2.79 -6.88
N ASP A 238 18.02 2.08 -7.95
CA ASP A 238 17.07 2.53 -8.97
C ASP A 238 15.67 2.05 -8.60
N LEU A 239 15.60 0.85 -8.02
CA LEU A 239 14.39 0.15 -7.61
C LEU A 239 14.48 -0.29 -6.13
N LEU A 240 13.51 0.14 -5.34
CA LEU A 240 13.20 -0.48 -4.07
C LEU A 240 11.89 -1.28 -4.24
N LEU A 241 11.92 -2.58 -3.94
CA LEU A 241 10.77 -3.46 -4.12
C LEU A 241 10.24 -3.94 -2.76
N GLY A 242 8.99 -3.62 -2.44
CA GLY A 242 8.29 -4.18 -1.28
C GLY A 242 7.40 -5.35 -1.69
N ALA A 243 7.38 -6.41 -0.89
CA ALA A 243 6.57 -7.60 -1.11
C ALA A 243 5.72 -7.95 0.13
N ASN A 244 4.98 -9.05 0.05
CA ASN A 244 4.11 -9.51 1.13
C ASN A 244 4.91 -10.14 2.29
N HIS A 245 4.69 -9.63 3.52
CA HIS A 245 5.28 -10.17 4.75
C HIS A 245 4.24 -10.59 5.80
N ASN A 246 2.94 -10.58 5.46
CA ASN A 246 1.87 -10.84 6.42
C ASN A 246 1.67 -12.35 6.63
N LEU A 247 1.89 -12.82 7.86
CA LEU A 247 1.78 -14.25 8.19
C LEU A 247 0.35 -14.81 8.18
N ASN A 248 -0.69 -13.97 8.07
CA ASN A 248 -2.07 -14.41 7.81
C ASN A 248 -2.38 -14.57 6.31
N VAL A 249 -1.34 -14.67 5.47
CA VAL A 249 -1.45 -15.05 4.05
C VAL A 249 -0.92 -16.46 3.86
N ASP A 250 -1.64 -17.24 3.03
CA ASP A 250 -1.27 -18.60 2.67
C ASP A 250 0.22 -18.71 2.29
N ALA A 251 0.90 -19.72 2.84
CA ALA A 251 2.34 -19.86 2.71
C ALA A 251 2.79 -20.04 1.25
N ASN A 252 1.97 -20.70 0.40
CA ASN A 252 2.31 -20.87 -1.02
C ASN A 252 2.15 -19.56 -1.78
N ILE A 253 1.14 -18.75 -1.45
CA ILE A 253 0.99 -17.40 -2.02
C ILE A 253 2.17 -16.52 -1.62
N ARG A 254 2.63 -16.58 -0.36
CA ARG A 254 3.82 -15.84 0.08
C ARG A 254 5.08 -16.29 -0.67
N ALA A 255 5.31 -17.59 -0.80
CA ALA A 255 6.44 -18.13 -1.55
C ALA A 255 6.41 -17.70 -3.02
N LEU A 256 5.23 -17.72 -3.65
CA LEU A 256 5.04 -17.25 -5.02
C LEU A 256 5.34 -15.74 -5.15
N ASN A 257 4.96 -14.93 -4.16
CA ASN A 257 5.26 -13.50 -4.15
C ASN A 257 6.78 -13.24 -4.10
N THR A 258 7.52 -14.04 -3.33
CA THR A 258 9.00 -13.98 -3.29
C THR A 258 9.60 -14.36 -4.63
N ALA A 259 9.14 -15.44 -5.27
CA ALA A 259 9.62 -15.86 -6.59
C ALA A 259 9.38 -14.78 -7.68
N PHE A 260 8.25 -14.07 -7.62
CA PHE A 260 8.02 -12.91 -8.48
C PHE A 260 9.00 -11.76 -8.17
N ALA A 261 9.24 -11.45 -6.90
CA ALA A 261 10.21 -10.42 -6.51
C ALA A 261 11.63 -10.74 -7.01
N ASP A 262 12.05 -12.01 -6.93
CA ASP A 262 13.33 -12.48 -7.46
C ASP A 262 13.40 -12.33 -8.99
N THR A 263 12.29 -12.62 -9.70
CA THR A 263 12.19 -12.46 -11.16
C THR A 263 12.25 -10.99 -11.57
N ILE A 264 11.55 -10.11 -10.85
CA ILE A 264 11.56 -8.66 -11.06
C ILE A 264 12.97 -8.11 -10.90
N THR A 265 13.62 -8.44 -9.79
CA THR A 265 14.96 -7.95 -9.47
C THR A 265 16.02 -8.47 -10.43
N SER A 266 15.95 -9.74 -10.82
CA SER A 266 16.82 -10.33 -11.85
C SER A 266 16.64 -9.63 -13.21
N THR A 267 15.39 -9.32 -13.58
CA THR A 267 15.11 -8.62 -14.84
C THR A 267 15.66 -7.19 -14.79
N ALA A 268 15.48 -6.47 -13.67
CA ALA A 268 16.02 -5.14 -13.47
C ALA A 268 17.55 -5.09 -13.65
N GLU A 269 18.28 -6.10 -13.16
CA GLU A 269 19.73 -6.23 -13.35
C GLU A 269 20.15 -6.30 -14.82
N THR A 270 19.35 -6.95 -15.69
CA THR A 270 19.64 -7.02 -17.13
C THR A 270 19.58 -5.65 -17.83
N TYR A 271 18.87 -4.69 -17.24
CA TYR A 271 18.82 -3.29 -17.68
C TYR A 271 19.85 -2.40 -16.95
N GLY A 272 20.74 -2.99 -16.15
CA GLY A 272 21.72 -2.27 -15.36
C GLY A 272 21.10 -1.45 -14.23
N LEU A 273 19.97 -1.90 -13.68
CA LEU A 273 19.28 -1.25 -12.56
C LEU A 273 19.72 -1.86 -11.24
N ARG A 274 20.09 -1.01 -10.28
CA ARG A 274 20.41 -1.43 -8.91
C ARG A 274 19.11 -1.58 -8.14
N HIS A 275 18.93 -2.70 -7.46
CA HIS A 275 17.72 -2.95 -6.68
C HIS A 275 18.02 -3.29 -5.23
N ARG A 276 16.96 -3.26 -4.39
CA ARG A 276 16.94 -3.84 -3.05
C ARG A 276 15.49 -4.03 -2.59
N THR A 277 15.27 -4.88 -1.59
CA THR A 277 14.04 -4.85 -0.79
C THR A 277 13.80 -3.43 -0.26
N TYR A 278 12.55 -2.97 -0.28
CA TYR A 278 12.23 -1.62 0.13
C TYR A 278 12.64 -1.32 1.58
N PHE A 279 13.31 -0.19 1.78
CA PHE A 279 13.73 0.27 3.10
C PHE A 279 13.65 1.79 3.24
N THR A 280 13.42 2.24 4.47
CA THR A 280 13.69 3.62 4.91
C THR A 280 15.03 3.67 5.62
N THR A 281 15.62 4.87 5.72
CA THR A 281 16.95 5.05 6.33
C THR A 281 16.86 6.00 7.51
N ASN A 282 17.58 5.68 8.58
CA ASN A 282 17.79 6.56 9.72
C ASN A 282 19.28 6.58 10.09
N VAL A 283 19.70 7.63 10.78
CA VAL A 283 21.09 7.85 11.20
C VAL A 283 21.08 8.17 12.68
N THR A 284 21.75 7.34 13.47
CA THR A 284 21.91 7.57 14.90
C THR A 284 22.88 8.73 15.16
N PRO A 285 22.91 9.31 16.38
CA PRO A 285 23.83 10.40 16.73
C PRO A 285 25.32 10.09 16.52
N ASN A 286 25.71 8.80 16.53
CA ASN A 286 27.08 8.35 16.27
C ASN A 286 27.34 7.97 14.79
N ASN A 287 26.52 8.45 13.86
CA ASN A 287 26.60 8.19 12.41
C ASN A 287 26.43 6.72 12.00
N THR A 288 25.86 5.88 12.87
CA THR A 288 25.48 4.52 12.45
C THR A 288 24.24 4.60 11.58
N ILE A 289 24.32 3.99 10.40
CA ILE A 289 23.20 3.93 9.47
C ILE A 289 22.34 2.73 9.85
N THR A 290 21.05 2.99 10.07
CA THR A 290 20.05 1.93 10.21
C THR A 290 19.12 1.98 9.00
N ILE A 291 18.69 0.80 8.55
CA ILE A 291 17.64 0.67 7.53
C ILE A 291 16.49 -0.14 8.09
N GLN A 292 15.27 0.24 7.71
CA GLN A 292 14.04 -0.36 8.21
C GLN A 292 13.14 -0.72 7.04
N GLU A 293 12.89 -2.01 6.87
CA GLU A 293 11.82 -2.50 6.00
C GLU A 293 10.49 -2.36 6.77
N PRO A 294 9.37 -2.05 6.09
CA PRO A 294 8.08 -1.92 6.74
C PRO A 294 7.69 -3.25 7.39
N GLU A 295 7.18 -3.17 8.62
CA GLU A 295 6.46 -4.29 9.23
C GLU A 295 5.19 -4.61 8.41
N ALA A 296 4.56 -5.77 8.66
CA ALA A 296 3.28 -6.15 8.05
C ALA A 296 2.06 -5.31 8.51
N GLY A 297 2.27 -4.02 8.78
CA GLY A 297 1.23 -3.04 9.06
C GLY A 297 0.40 -2.76 7.80
N LEU A 298 -0.91 -2.63 7.95
CA LEU A 298 -1.88 -2.61 6.85
C LEU A 298 -2.29 -1.17 6.44
N GLN A 299 -1.55 -0.19 6.95
CA GLN A 299 -1.78 1.23 6.69
C GLN A 299 -1.52 1.62 5.22
N SER A 300 -0.58 0.96 4.55
CA SER A 300 -0.23 1.21 3.16
C SER A 300 -1.01 0.33 2.18
N ALA A 301 -1.22 0.81 0.95
CA ALA A 301 -2.05 0.15 -0.04
C ALA A 301 -1.56 -1.28 -0.33
N HIS A 302 -0.28 -1.46 -0.65
CA HIS A 302 0.29 -2.77 -0.96
C HIS A 302 0.21 -3.77 0.21
N GLN A 303 0.57 -3.37 1.45
CA GLN A 303 0.46 -4.27 2.60
C GLN A 303 -1.00 -4.62 2.87
N SER A 304 -1.91 -3.64 2.74
CA SER A 304 -3.34 -3.86 2.91
C SER A 304 -3.90 -4.86 1.88
N ALA A 305 -3.39 -4.83 0.64
CA ALA A 305 -3.84 -5.70 -0.43
C ALA A 305 -3.45 -7.17 -0.21
N THR A 306 -2.45 -7.45 0.64
CA THR A 306 -2.04 -8.83 0.99
C THR A 306 -3.19 -9.62 1.61
N LEU A 307 -4.08 -8.95 2.34
CA LEU A 307 -5.22 -9.57 3.03
C LEU A 307 -6.31 -10.10 2.08
N TYR A 308 -6.23 -9.77 0.79
CA TYR A 308 -7.04 -10.41 -0.25
C TYR A 308 -6.46 -11.75 -0.71
N GLN A 309 -5.41 -12.25 -0.06
CA GLN A 309 -4.65 -13.43 -0.48
C GLN A 309 -4.18 -13.25 -1.93
N SER A 310 -3.46 -12.15 -2.16
CA SER A 310 -2.98 -11.70 -3.47
C SER A 310 -1.47 -11.50 -3.45
N LEU A 311 -0.84 -11.59 -4.62
CA LEU A 311 0.54 -11.11 -4.77
C LEU A 311 0.55 -9.58 -4.74
N THR A 312 1.45 -8.97 -4.00
CA THR A 312 1.50 -7.51 -3.84
C THR A 312 2.91 -6.99 -4.06
N PHE A 313 3.01 -5.85 -4.75
CA PHE A 313 4.28 -5.18 -5.04
C PHE A 313 4.18 -3.69 -4.78
N LEU A 314 5.05 -3.18 -3.91
CA LEU A 314 5.37 -1.75 -3.82
C LEU A 314 6.60 -1.50 -4.71
N VAL A 315 6.46 -0.64 -5.71
CA VAL A 315 7.53 -0.36 -6.68
C VAL A 315 8.01 1.07 -6.50
N GLU A 316 9.18 1.24 -5.88
CA GLU A 316 9.68 2.54 -5.44
C GLU A 316 10.91 2.94 -6.27
N THR A 317 10.75 3.91 -7.17
CA THR A 317 11.89 4.46 -7.94
C THR A 317 12.50 5.68 -7.27
N ARG A 318 13.77 5.97 -7.57
CA ARG A 318 14.50 7.08 -6.95
C ARG A 318 14.02 8.44 -7.46
N GLY A 319 13.01 9.07 -6.86
CA GLY A 319 12.30 10.18 -7.53
C GLY A 319 11.83 11.40 -6.74
N ILE A 320 11.54 11.26 -5.45
CA ILE A 320 11.09 12.42 -4.65
C ILE A 320 12.19 13.50 -4.67
N ARG A 321 11.80 14.76 -4.93
CA ARG A 321 12.63 15.98 -5.06
C ARG A 321 13.49 16.08 -6.34
N LEU A 322 13.43 15.10 -7.25
CA LEU A 322 14.28 15.10 -8.44
C LEU A 322 13.67 15.85 -9.64
N ALA A 323 12.34 15.97 -9.68
CA ALA A 323 11.63 16.57 -10.82
C ALA A 323 12.13 15.99 -12.17
N GLU A 324 12.58 16.78 -13.13
CA GLU A 324 12.97 16.30 -14.45
C GLU A 324 14.23 15.42 -14.48
N GLN A 325 15.00 15.35 -13.38
CA GLN A 325 16.24 14.60 -13.34
C GLN A 325 16.02 13.09 -13.46
N HIS A 326 16.84 12.46 -14.31
CA HIS A 326 16.86 11.02 -14.59
C HIS A 326 15.48 10.45 -14.94
N PHE A 327 14.57 11.29 -15.44
CA PHE A 327 13.15 10.97 -15.46
C PHE A 327 12.81 9.78 -16.34
N GLN A 328 13.44 9.67 -17.52
CA GLN A 328 13.31 8.51 -18.38
C GLN A 328 13.72 7.24 -17.61
N ARG A 329 14.82 7.24 -16.85
CA ARG A 329 15.28 6.05 -16.11
C ARG A 329 14.28 5.63 -15.04
N ARG A 330 13.69 6.60 -14.33
CA ARG A 330 12.67 6.36 -13.31
C ARG A 330 11.42 5.72 -13.92
N VAL A 331 10.89 6.32 -14.99
CA VAL A 331 9.67 5.85 -15.66
C VAL A 331 9.90 4.50 -16.38
N ALA A 332 11.06 4.32 -17.01
CA ALA A 332 11.44 3.05 -17.62
C ALA A 332 11.57 1.92 -16.59
N THR A 333 12.10 2.21 -15.39
CA THR A 333 12.16 1.22 -14.31
C THR A 333 10.76 0.76 -13.90
N GLN A 334 9.81 1.69 -13.72
CA GLN A 334 8.41 1.36 -13.42
C GLN A 334 7.78 0.48 -14.51
N LEU A 335 7.98 0.84 -15.79
CA LEU A 335 7.48 0.06 -16.93
C LEU A 335 8.09 -1.35 -16.98
N ILE A 336 9.42 -1.48 -16.82
CA ILE A 336 10.11 -2.77 -16.82
C ILE A 336 9.55 -3.69 -15.73
N VAL A 337 9.35 -3.18 -14.51
CA VAL A 337 8.80 -3.95 -13.41
C VAL A 337 7.38 -4.43 -13.73
N ALA A 338 6.51 -3.54 -14.20
CA ALA A 338 5.14 -3.89 -14.53
C ALA A 338 5.05 -4.91 -15.68
N GLU A 339 5.85 -4.75 -16.72
CA GLU A 339 5.97 -5.73 -17.81
C GLU A 339 6.50 -7.08 -17.33
N THR A 340 7.47 -7.08 -16.42
CA THR A 340 8.03 -8.32 -15.86
C THR A 340 6.96 -9.10 -15.11
N ILE A 341 6.15 -8.42 -14.29
CA ILE A 341 5.03 -9.04 -13.57
C ILE A 341 4.03 -9.65 -14.55
N ILE A 342 3.63 -8.90 -15.58
CA ILE A 342 2.66 -9.34 -16.59
C ILE A 342 3.18 -10.54 -17.36
N ASN A 343 4.40 -10.45 -17.88
CA ASN A 343 4.99 -11.52 -18.69
C ASN A 343 5.23 -12.79 -17.87
N THR A 344 5.64 -12.66 -16.61
CA THR A 344 5.79 -13.80 -15.69
C THR A 344 4.44 -14.47 -15.42
N ALA A 345 3.39 -13.67 -15.14
CA ALA A 345 2.05 -14.18 -14.92
C ALA A 345 1.44 -14.85 -16.16
N VAL A 346 1.75 -14.36 -17.37
CA VAL A 346 1.35 -15.01 -18.62
C VAL A 346 2.11 -16.33 -18.84
N ALA A 347 3.43 -16.31 -18.64
CA ALA A 347 4.30 -17.45 -18.89
C ALA A 347 3.98 -18.63 -17.97
N ASP A 348 3.72 -18.37 -16.69
CA ASP A 348 3.46 -19.39 -15.66
C ASP A 348 2.01 -19.38 -15.16
N PHE A 349 1.07 -19.05 -16.05
CA PHE A 349 -0.33 -18.81 -15.71
C PHE A 349 -0.99 -19.91 -14.89
N ASP A 350 -0.86 -21.18 -15.30
CA ASP A 350 -1.55 -22.30 -14.63
C ASP A 350 -1.05 -22.48 -13.19
N THR A 351 0.25 -22.34 -12.96
CA THR A 351 0.88 -22.40 -11.64
C THR A 351 0.43 -21.22 -10.78
N VAL A 352 0.52 -19.98 -11.30
CA VAL A 352 0.14 -18.77 -10.57
C VAL A 352 -1.33 -18.80 -10.19
N HIS A 353 -2.21 -19.11 -11.14
CA HIS A 353 -3.64 -19.21 -10.91
C HIS A 353 -3.99 -20.30 -9.90
N SER A 354 -3.43 -21.50 -10.05
CA SER A 354 -3.71 -22.62 -9.14
C SER A 354 -3.21 -22.37 -7.71
N ILE A 355 -2.01 -21.81 -7.53
CA ILE A 355 -1.48 -21.46 -6.20
C ILE A 355 -2.40 -20.46 -5.50
N ILE A 356 -2.82 -19.38 -6.20
CA ILE A 356 -3.64 -18.34 -5.58
C ILE A 356 -5.06 -18.86 -5.28
N VAL A 357 -5.69 -19.58 -6.21
CA VAL A 357 -7.05 -20.12 -6.01
C VAL A 357 -7.06 -21.17 -4.89
N ASN A 358 -6.10 -22.09 -4.89
CA ASN A 358 -5.99 -23.11 -3.85
C ASN A 358 -5.63 -22.50 -2.51
N GLY A 359 -4.72 -21.51 -2.46
CA GLY A 359 -4.37 -20.81 -1.22
C GLY A 359 -5.55 -20.04 -0.63
N ARG A 360 -6.37 -19.37 -1.47
CA ARG A 360 -7.62 -18.72 -1.04
C ARG A 360 -8.62 -19.70 -0.45
N LYS A 361 -8.75 -20.88 -1.07
CA LYS A 361 -9.60 -21.97 -0.56
C LYS A 361 -9.07 -22.51 0.77
N ALA A 362 -7.80 -22.86 0.84
CA ALA A 362 -7.14 -23.36 2.04
C ALA A 362 -7.26 -22.36 3.20
N PHE A 363 -7.03 -21.08 2.95
CA PHE A 363 -7.21 -20.01 3.94
C PHE A 363 -8.66 -19.94 4.45
N THR A 364 -9.65 -20.05 3.55
CA THR A 364 -11.07 -20.04 3.91
C THR A 364 -11.43 -21.21 4.83
N GLU A 365 -10.94 -22.41 4.51
CA GLU A 365 -11.21 -23.67 5.21
C GLU A 365 -10.34 -23.89 6.47
N SER A 366 -9.28 -23.09 6.65
CA SER A 366 -8.28 -23.26 7.71
C SER A 366 -8.88 -23.17 9.12
N ARG A 367 -8.29 -23.91 10.06
CA ARG A 367 -8.59 -23.82 11.50
C ARG A 367 -7.34 -23.46 12.32
N GLU A 368 -6.24 -23.12 11.64
CA GLU A 368 -4.99 -22.73 12.28
C GLU A 368 -5.17 -21.43 13.07
N ASP A 369 -4.31 -21.23 14.07
CA ASP A 369 -4.27 -19.99 14.83
C ASP A 369 -3.95 -18.79 13.92
N ILE A 370 -4.58 -17.65 14.22
CA ILE A 370 -4.29 -16.38 13.58
C ILE A 370 -3.10 -15.70 14.24
N VAL A 371 -2.25 -15.04 13.45
CA VAL A 371 -1.13 -14.24 13.94
C VAL A 371 -1.60 -12.81 14.19
N LEU A 372 -1.48 -12.33 15.44
CA LEU A 372 -1.88 -10.98 15.82
C LEU A 372 -0.70 -10.02 15.85
N VAL A 373 0.45 -10.50 16.32
CA VAL A 373 1.67 -9.71 16.44
C VAL A 373 2.86 -10.52 15.94
N GLN A 374 3.59 -9.93 15.00
CA GLN A 374 4.90 -10.40 14.52
C GLN A 374 5.91 -9.27 14.66
N GLN A 375 7.17 -9.61 14.86
CA GLN A 375 8.28 -8.67 15.03
C GLN A 375 9.33 -8.90 13.95
N SER A 376 9.91 -7.80 13.48
CA SER A 376 11.07 -7.79 12.59
C SER A 376 12.31 -8.38 13.27
N SER A 377 13.24 -8.86 12.47
CA SER A 377 14.58 -9.28 12.92
C SER A 377 15.61 -8.18 12.61
N THR A 378 16.66 -8.10 13.44
CA THR A 378 17.74 -7.12 13.27
C THR A 378 19.05 -7.81 12.94
N VAL A 379 19.64 -7.45 11.80
CA VAL A 379 20.89 -8.03 11.29
C VAL A 379 21.84 -6.95 10.78
N GLN A 380 23.14 -7.22 10.76
CA GLN A 380 24.09 -6.35 10.07
C GLN A 380 24.23 -6.79 8.61
N LYS A 381 24.14 -5.84 7.67
CA LYS A 381 24.37 -6.10 6.25
C LYS A 381 25.11 -4.96 5.58
N ASN A 382 25.79 -5.24 4.48
CA ASN A 382 26.37 -4.21 3.63
C ASN A 382 25.35 -3.79 2.57
N VAL A 383 25.17 -2.48 2.42
CA VAL A 383 24.29 -1.89 1.41
C VAL A 383 25.10 -0.96 0.53
N THR A 384 24.85 -1.01 -0.77
CA THR A 384 25.49 -0.14 -1.74
C THR A 384 24.91 1.27 -1.67
N PHE A 385 25.78 2.26 -1.49
CA PHE A 385 25.48 3.68 -1.62
C PHE A 385 26.40 4.33 -2.66
N ILE A 386 26.09 5.57 -3.03
CA ILE A 386 27.01 6.45 -3.77
C ILE A 386 27.68 7.36 -2.74
N GLU A 387 29.00 7.47 -2.76
CA GLU A 387 29.70 8.50 -1.99
C GLU A 387 29.47 9.88 -2.64
N ALA A 388 28.92 10.83 -1.88
CA ALA A 388 28.42 12.10 -2.42
C ALA A 388 29.50 12.95 -3.10
N GLU A 389 30.73 12.91 -2.57
CA GLU A 389 31.85 13.72 -3.07
C GLU A 389 32.43 13.16 -4.38
N THR A 390 32.60 11.84 -4.47
CA THR A 390 33.31 11.20 -5.58
C THR A 390 32.39 10.61 -6.64
N GLY A 391 31.12 10.34 -6.29
CA GLY A 391 30.19 9.59 -7.14
C GLY A 391 30.46 8.09 -7.17
N ALA A 392 31.42 7.58 -6.39
CA ALA A 392 31.78 6.17 -6.39
C ALA A 392 30.73 5.31 -5.67
N LEU A 393 30.48 4.10 -6.20
CA LEU A 393 29.69 3.09 -5.51
C LEU A 393 30.50 2.48 -4.37
N VAL A 394 29.94 2.46 -3.17
CA VAL A 394 30.60 1.98 -1.95
C VAL A 394 29.67 1.05 -1.17
N GLN A 395 30.24 0.00 -0.58
CA GLN A 395 29.53 -0.88 0.34
C GLN A 395 29.61 -0.29 1.75
N VAL A 396 28.46 0.00 2.34
CA VAL A 396 28.37 0.63 3.67
C VAL A 396 27.72 -0.34 4.63
N PRO A 397 28.34 -0.64 5.79
CA PRO A 397 27.70 -1.46 6.81
C PRO A 397 26.53 -0.72 7.42
N VAL A 398 25.38 -1.39 7.50
CA VAL A 398 24.15 -0.87 8.10
C VAL A 398 23.59 -1.88 9.10
N ILE A 399 22.87 -1.37 10.10
CA ILE A 399 22.00 -2.19 10.94
C ILE A 399 20.64 -2.24 10.25
N SER A 400 20.23 -3.44 9.84
CA SER A 400 18.99 -3.68 9.12
C SER A 400 17.95 -4.31 10.01
N THR A 401 16.79 -3.70 10.10
CA THR A 401 15.58 -4.31 10.65
C THR A 401 14.68 -4.74 9.49
N ASN A 402 14.43 -6.04 9.33
CA ASN A 402 13.75 -6.62 8.17
C ASN A 402 12.76 -7.73 8.51
N GLN A 403 12.04 -8.20 7.49
CA GLN A 403 11.02 -9.25 7.58
C GLN A 403 11.49 -10.60 7.03
N ASP A 404 12.80 -10.83 6.91
CA ASP A 404 13.36 -12.08 6.35
C ASP A 404 13.00 -13.28 7.24
N GLU A 405 13.07 -13.10 8.56
CA GLU A 405 12.71 -14.11 9.57
C GLU A 405 11.85 -13.45 10.66
N PRO A 406 10.55 -13.20 10.41
CA PRO A 406 9.70 -12.52 11.37
C PRO A 406 9.41 -13.42 12.57
N ARG A 407 9.54 -12.88 13.79
CA ARG A 407 9.22 -13.59 15.03
C ARG A 407 7.77 -13.37 15.40
N VAL A 408 6.96 -14.43 15.42
CA VAL A 408 5.60 -14.39 15.96
C VAL A 408 5.65 -14.25 17.48
N THR A 409 4.97 -13.25 18.03
CA THR A 409 4.92 -13.00 19.48
C THR A 409 3.53 -13.13 20.09
N LEU A 410 2.48 -13.09 19.27
CA LEU A 410 1.11 -13.34 19.71
C LEU A 410 0.32 -14.03 18.61
N THR A 411 -0.21 -15.21 18.94
CA THR A 411 -1.23 -15.91 18.15
C THR A 411 -2.51 -16.03 18.97
N ARG A 412 -3.60 -16.37 18.27
CA ARG A 412 -4.88 -16.70 18.90
C ARG A 412 -5.62 -17.71 18.03
N THR A 413 -6.42 -18.58 18.64
CA THR A 413 -7.29 -19.49 17.88
C THR A 413 -8.17 -18.72 16.91
N ARG A 414 -8.31 -19.21 15.68
CA ARG A 414 -9.23 -18.65 14.69
C ARG A 414 -10.67 -18.80 15.19
N PRO A 415 -11.41 -17.71 15.44
CA PRO A 415 -12.81 -17.82 15.79
C PRO A 415 -13.60 -18.28 14.57
N ARG A 416 -14.70 -19.00 14.75
CA ARG A 416 -15.67 -19.33 13.69
C ARG A 416 -16.40 -18.08 13.18
N ALA A 417 -16.66 -17.14 14.08
CA ALA A 417 -17.29 -15.87 13.75
C ALA A 417 -17.00 -14.78 14.78
N TYR A 418 -17.25 -13.54 14.39
CA TYR A 418 -17.41 -12.41 15.29
C TYR A 418 -18.88 -11.99 15.36
N VAL A 419 -19.34 -11.60 16.55
CA VAL A 419 -20.70 -11.06 16.75
C VAL A 419 -20.65 -9.78 17.58
N PHE A 420 -21.35 -8.73 17.13
CA PHE A 420 -21.34 -7.44 17.81
C PHE A 420 -22.61 -6.62 17.57
N SER A 421 -22.84 -5.63 18.44
CA SER A 421 -24.04 -4.79 18.43
C SER A 421 -24.11 -3.86 17.21
N ARG A 422 -25.35 -3.53 16.81
CA ARG A 422 -25.64 -2.50 15.79
C ARG A 422 -25.06 -1.12 16.09
N ALA A 423 -24.70 -0.87 17.35
CA ALA A 423 -24.02 0.35 17.78
C ALA A 423 -22.66 0.57 17.08
N PHE A 424 -22.08 -0.49 16.51
CA PHE A 424 -20.83 -0.45 15.75
C PHE A 424 -21.08 -0.61 14.25
N SER A 425 -22.07 0.10 13.68
CA SER A 425 -22.35 0.02 12.23
C SER A 425 -21.19 0.51 11.36
N ASP A 426 -20.43 1.52 11.79
CA ASP A 426 -19.23 2.00 11.07
C ASP A 426 -18.18 0.89 10.87
N ILE A 427 -18.01 0.04 11.89
CA ILE A 427 -17.14 -1.16 11.85
C ILE A 427 -17.65 -2.14 10.79
N ALA A 428 -18.95 -2.43 10.78
CA ALA A 428 -19.56 -3.31 9.79
C ALA A 428 -19.44 -2.75 8.36
N ASP A 429 -19.61 -1.44 8.17
CA ASP A 429 -19.53 -0.79 6.87
C ASP A 429 -18.08 -0.80 6.33
N ARG A 430 -17.07 -0.61 7.19
CA ARG A 430 -15.66 -0.77 6.81
C ARG A 430 -15.30 -2.20 6.41
N LEU A 431 -15.78 -3.19 7.17
CA LEU A 431 -15.62 -4.59 6.81
C LEU A 431 -16.18 -4.85 5.39
N ARG A 432 -17.37 -4.31 5.08
CA ARG A 432 -17.98 -4.44 3.74
C ARG A 432 -17.14 -3.75 2.66
N ILE A 433 -16.58 -2.57 2.92
CA ILE A 433 -15.66 -1.90 1.99
C ILE A 433 -14.42 -2.76 1.72
N PHE A 434 -13.93 -3.49 2.74
CA PHE A 434 -12.86 -4.47 2.58
C PHE A 434 -13.30 -5.77 1.88
N GLY A 435 -14.56 -5.87 1.42
CA GLY A 435 -15.09 -7.07 0.79
C GLY A 435 -15.36 -8.22 1.75
N VAL A 436 -15.39 -7.96 3.06
CA VAL A 436 -15.81 -8.94 4.07
C VAL A 436 -17.33 -9.06 4.03
N THR A 437 -17.83 -10.29 3.94
CA THR A 437 -19.25 -10.58 4.08
C THR A 437 -19.67 -10.38 5.53
N VAL A 438 -20.55 -9.40 5.76
CA VAL A 438 -21.11 -9.07 7.08
C VAL A 438 -22.61 -9.27 7.05
N THR A 439 -23.10 -10.25 7.81
CA THR A 439 -24.53 -10.55 7.95
C THR A 439 -25.15 -9.66 9.02
N THR A 440 -26.27 -9.01 8.71
CA THR A 440 -27.08 -8.31 9.72
C THR A 440 -28.09 -9.29 10.31
N LEU A 441 -28.11 -9.40 11.64
CA LEU A 441 -28.98 -10.29 12.39
C LEU A 441 -30.45 -9.89 12.20
N THR A 442 -31.28 -10.81 11.73
CA THR A 442 -32.72 -10.61 11.52
C THR A 442 -33.56 -10.82 12.78
N GLU A 443 -32.97 -11.47 13.78
CA GLU A 443 -33.50 -11.74 15.12
C GLU A 443 -32.42 -11.49 16.19
N ASP A 444 -32.77 -11.60 17.46
CA ASP A 444 -31.78 -11.51 18.53
C ASP A 444 -30.88 -12.75 18.52
N PHE A 445 -29.57 -12.55 18.62
CA PHE A 445 -28.64 -13.64 18.91
C PHE A 445 -28.51 -13.80 20.42
N THR A 446 -28.70 -15.02 20.92
CA THR A 446 -28.33 -15.42 22.29
C THR A 446 -27.42 -16.62 22.19
N GLY A 447 -26.26 -16.57 22.84
CA GLY A 447 -25.36 -17.70 22.91
C GLY A 447 -24.07 -17.43 23.68
N THR A 448 -23.34 -18.50 23.92
CA THR A 448 -22.01 -18.45 24.55
C THR A 448 -20.99 -17.84 23.60
N VAL A 449 -20.23 -16.88 24.10
CA VAL A 449 -19.13 -16.23 23.39
C VAL A 449 -17.86 -16.26 24.21
N GLU A 450 -16.73 -16.14 23.52
CA GLU A 450 -15.44 -15.77 24.09
C GLU A 450 -15.36 -14.23 24.20
N ALA A 451 -15.25 -13.72 25.43
CA ALA A 451 -15.15 -12.30 25.74
C ALA A 451 -13.75 -11.94 26.26
N LEU A 452 -13.08 -11.01 25.58
CA LEU A 452 -11.75 -10.53 25.94
C LEU A 452 -11.84 -9.40 26.96
N THR A 453 -11.05 -9.46 28.03
CA THR A 453 -10.93 -8.38 29.02
C THR A 453 -9.64 -7.60 28.79
N ILE A 454 -9.74 -6.28 28.72
CA ILE A 454 -8.57 -5.39 28.52
C ILE A 454 -7.76 -5.30 29.81
N THR A 455 -6.47 -5.63 29.75
CA THR A 455 -5.54 -5.56 30.91
C THR A 455 -4.66 -4.33 30.88
N SER A 456 -4.39 -3.76 29.70
CA SER A 456 -3.74 -2.46 29.53
C SER A 456 -4.24 -1.73 28.28
N ALA A 457 -4.21 -0.41 28.32
CA ALA A 457 -4.48 0.46 27.20
C ALA A 457 -3.59 1.71 27.32
N THR A 458 -2.59 1.81 26.45
CA THR A 458 -1.58 2.88 26.49
C THR A 458 -1.67 3.70 25.22
N LEU A 459 -1.85 5.01 25.36
CA LEU A 459 -1.88 5.94 24.23
C LEU A 459 -0.47 6.28 23.76
N ALA A 460 -0.32 6.42 22.44
CA ALA A 460 0.90 6.91 21.84
C ALA A 460 1.16 8.38 22.25
N PRO A 461 2.44 8.76 22.44
CA PRO A 461 2.79 10.13 22.86
C PRO A 461 2.58 11.18 21.74
N ALA A 462 2.39 10.73 20.51
CA ALA A 462 2.19 11.56 19.34
C ALA A 462 1.04 11.01 18.48
N LYS A 463 0.42 11.91 17.73
CA LYS A 463 -0.58 11.55 16.73
C LYS A 463 0.09 10.95 15.50
N PHE A 464 -0.57 9.99 14.89
CA PHE A 464 -0.25 9.42 13.59
C PHE A 464 -1.41 9.70 12.65
N GLU A 465 -1.19 10.52 11.61
CA GLU A 465 -2.26 11.00 10.72
C GLU A 465 -3.47 11.59 11.48
N GLY A 466 -3.20 12.38 12.51
CA GLY A 466 -4.24 12.98 13.36
C GLY A 466 -4.85 12.04 14.42
N ILE A 467 -4.55 10.74 14.37
CA ILE A 467 -5.08 9.72 15.29
C ILE A 467 -4.13 9.51 16.47
N VAL A 468 -4.67 9.53 17.70
CA VAL A 468 -3.92 9.11 18.89
C VAL A 468 -4.00 7.60 18.99
N ALA A 469 -2.96 6.90 18.54
CA ALA A 469 -2.96 5.45 18.53
C ALA A 469 -2.98 4.86 19.95
N ALA A 470 -3.54 3.65 20.10
CA ALA A 470 -3.53 2.92 21.37
C ALA A 470 -2.93 1.52 21.22
N THR A 471 -2.06 1.12 22.15
CA THR A 471 -1.56 -0.25 22.30
C THR A 471 -2.26 -0.92 23.48
N LEU A 472 -2.72 -2.16 23.28
CA LEU A 472 -3.49 -2.88 24.28
C LEU A 472 -2.94 -4.28 24.50
N THR A 473 -3.24 -4.80 25.68
CA THR A 473 -3.12 -6.21 26.01
C THR A 473 -4.45 -6.69 26.56
N THR A 474 -4.81 -7.94 26.30
CA THR A 474 -5.95 -8.58 26.97
C THR A 474 -5.49 -9.52 28.07
N ALA A 475 -6.42 -10.07 28.84
CA ALA A 475 -6.15 -11.23 29.69
C ALA A 475 -5.71 -12.41 28.81
N ALA A 476 -4.84 -13.27 29.34
CA ALA A 476 -4.35 -14.46 28.65
C ALA A 476 -5.49 -15.46 28.38
N GLU A 477 -6.43 -15.57 29.32
CA GLU A 477 -7.63 -16.38 29.18
C GLU A 477 -8.84 -15.47 28.96
N ALA A 478 -9.54 -15.73 27.87
CA ALA A 478 -10.82 -15.12 27.61
C ALA A 478 -11.93 -15.78 28.44
N LYS A 479 -12.98 -15.02 28.76
CA LYS A 479 -14.10 -15.54 29.55
C LYS A 479 -15.19 -16.04 28.63
N LEU A 480 -15.62 -17.29 28.85
CA LEU A 480 -16.86 -17.78 28.26
C LEU A 480 -18.04 -17.20 29.03
N ARG A 481 -18.97 -16.58 28.31
CA ARG A 481 -20.23 -16.12 28.90
C ARG A 481 -21.34 -16.06 27.87
N GLU A 482 -22.58 -16.14 28.32
CA GLU A 482 -23.71 -15.83 27.46
C GLU A 482 -23.83 -14.33 27.21
N VAL A 483 -24.15 -13.98 25.97
CA VAL A 483 -24.54 -12.63 25.55
C VAL A 483 -25.87 -12.69 24.82
N ARG A 484 -26.59 -11.56 24.85
CA ARG A 484 -27.69 -11.30 23.92
C ARG A 484 -27.35 -10.09 23.06
N ILE A 485 -27.28 -10.27 21.75
CA ILE A 485 -27.09 -9.22 20.76
C ILE A 485 -28.43 -8.98 20.07
N PRO A 486 -29.06 -7.80 20.23
CA PRO A 486 -30.35 -7.54 19.64
C PRO A 486 -30.34 -7.61 18.11
N LYS A 487 -31.52 -7.87 17.53
CA LYS A 487 -31.80 -7.73 16.09
C LYS A 487 -31.17 -6.45 15.51
N GLY A 488 -30.59 -6.59 14.33
CA GLY A 488 -29.84 -5.53 13.66
C GLY A 488 -28.35 -5.51 14.02
N GLY A 489 -27.90 -6.31 15.01
CA GLY A 489 -26.49 -6.59 15.23
C GLY A 489 -25.84 -7.30 14.04
N PHE A 490 -24.55 -7.58 14.14
CA PHE A 490 -23.75 -8.09 13.03
C PHE A 490 -23.10 -9.43 13.36
N TRP A 491 -23.07 -10.31 12.37
CA TRP A 491 -22.37 -11.59 12.37
C TRP A 491 -21.38 -11.63 11.21
N VAL A 492 -20.12 -11.93 11.53
CA VAL A 492 -19.01 -12.00 10.56
C VAL A 492 -18.42 -13.40 10.65
N SER A 493 -18.83 -14.29 9.74
CA SER A 493 -18.19 -15.61 9.62
C SER A 493 -16.73 -15.44 9.22
N THR A 494 -15.83 -16.25 9.77
CA THR A 494 -14.43 -16.27 9.34
C THR A 494 -14.20 -17.27 8.20
N GLU A 495 -15.20 -18.06 7.83
CA GLU A 495 -15.16 -18.98 6.68
C GLU A 495 -15.36 -18.22 5.36
N GLN A 496 -14.43 -17.30 5.08
CA GLN A 496 -14.40 -16.52 3.84
C GLN A 496 -12.97 -16.07 3.52
N LYS A 497 -12.68 -15.88 2.23
CA LYS A 497 -11.34 -15.49 1.75
C LYS A 497 -10.82 -14.16 2.31
N ASN A 498 -11.71 -13.23 2.63
CA ASN A 498 -11.37 -11.90 3.15
C ASN A 498 -11.35 -11.84 4.69
N ALA A 499 -11.43 -12.98 5.38
CA ALA A 499 -11.48 -13.02 6.85
C ALA A 499 -10.26 -12.39 7.54
N ALA A 500 -9.11 -12.30 6.86
CA ALA A 500 -7.92 -11.66 7.39
C ALA A 500 -8.15 -10.18 7.75
N TRP A 501 -9.07 -9.49 7.07
CA TRP A 501 -9.51 -8.13 7.42
C TRP A 501 -10.25 -8.08 8.75
N ALA A 502 -11.10 -9.08 9.02
CA ALA A 502 -11.78 -9.20 10.30
C ALA A 502 -10.76 -9.46 11.43
N PHE A 503 -9.77 -10.33 11.19
CA PHE A 503 -8.71 -10.59 12.18
C PHE A 503 -7.92 -9.32 12.49
N ALA A 504 -7.50 -8.58 11.47
CA ALA A 504 -6.71 -7.38 11.63
C ALA A 504 -7.44 -6.25 12.37
N GLY A 505 -8.74 -6.07 12.09
CA GLY A 505 -9.53 -4.97 12.65
C GLY A 505 -10.21 -5.28 14.00
N LEU A 506 -10.69 -6.51 14.18
CA LEU A 506 -11.56 -6.90 15.31
C LEU A 506 -10.79 -7.48 16.51
N GLU A 507 -9.52 -7.89 16.33
CA GLU A 507 -8.68 -8.37 17.43
C GLU A 507 -7.95 -7.20 18.11
N PRO A 508 -8.15 -6.96 19.42
CA PRO A 508 -7.79 -5.68 20.05
C PRO A 508 -6.28 -5.45 20.22
N GLU A 509 -5.45 -6.50 20.26
CA GLU A 509 -3.98 -6.35 20.37
C GLU A 509 -3.28 -6.16 19.03
N GLY A 510 -3.98 -6.38 17.91
CA GLY A 510 -3.41 -6.22 16.58
C GLY A 510 -2.96 -4.77 16.36
N LYS A 511 -1.77 -4.60 15.76
CA LYS A 511 -1.22 -3.27 15.41
C LYS A 511 -2.17 -2.44 14.54
N ASN A 512 -2.98 -3.12 13.72
CA ASN A 512 -3.93 -2.48 12.81
C ASN A 512 -5.36 -2.50 13.35
N SER A 513 -5.55 -2.82 14.63
CA SER A 513 -6.88 -2.98 15.21
C SER A 513 -7.65 -1.66 15.18
N TRP A 514 -8.97 -1.78 15.10
CA TRP A 514 -9.85 -0.62 15.19
C TRP A 514 -9.92 0.00 16.56
N ARG A 515 -9.37 -0.67 17.55
CA ARG A 515 -9.00 -0.01 18.78
C ARG A 515 -7.76 0.88 18.59
N THR A 516 -6.68 0.36 18.01
CA THR A 516 -5.45 1.12 17.81
C THR A 516 -5.72 2.44 17.09
N TYR A 517 -6.69 2.47 16.18
CA TYR A 517 -7.08 3.69 15.46
C TYR A 517 -8.30 4.44 16.04
N GLY A 518 -8.67 4.19 17.30
CA GLY A 518 -9.69 4.97 18.01
C GLY A 518 -11.12 4.82 17.49
N ARG A 519 -11.48 3.68 16.88
CA ARG A 519 -12.87 3.39 16.46
C ARG A 519 -13.67 2.66 17.53
N VAL A 520 -13.00 1.85 18.35
CA VAL A 520 -13.61 1.17 19.49
C VAL A 520 -12.98 1.69 20.79
N TRP A 521 -13.77 2.38 21.60
CA TRP A 521 -13.32 2.97 22.86
C TRP A 521 -13.59 2.03 24.05
N VAL A 522 -12.58 1.83 24.89
CA VAL A 522 -12.38 0.86 25.99
C VAL A 522 -11.20 1.32 26.85
N GLU A 523 -11.18 0.99 28.12
CA GLU A 523 -10.12 1.28 29.08
C GLU A 523 -9.64 -0.02 29.75
N ARG A 524 -8.61 0.07 30.60
CA ARG A 524 -8.19 -1.07 31.42
C ARG A 524 -9.37 -1.54 32.28
N GLY A 525 -9.65 -2.84 32.25
CA GLY A 525 -10.75 -3.46 32.98
C GLY A 525 -12.05 -3.55 32.18
N ASP A 526 -12.15 -2.85 31.05
CA ASP A 526 -13.30 -3.00 30.16
C ASP A 526 -13.26 -4.34 29.44
N GLU A 527 -14.44 -4.76 29.01
CA GLU A 527 -14.61 -5.89 28.11
C GLU A 527 -14.60 -5.41 26.66
N TRP A 528 -13.97 -6.19 25.78
CA TRP A 528 -13.99 -5.94 24.35
C TRP A 528 -15.40 -6.16 23.78
N PRO A 529 -16.02 -5.18 23.10
CA PRO A 529 -17.43 -5.25 22.71
C PRO A 529 -17.69 -6.04 21.42
N ILE A 530 -16.65 -6.63 20.82
CA ILE A 530 -16.75 -7.51 19.66
C ILE A 530 -16.42 -8.93 20.13
N PHE A 531 -17.43 -9.78 20.13
CA PHE A 531 -17.34 -11.10 20.73
C PHE A 531 -16.90 -12.14 19.72
N ARG A 532 -16.12 -13.12 20.18
CA ARG A 532 -15.64 -14.25 19.38
C ARG A 532 -16.54 -15.46 19.60
N ILE A 533 -16.85 -16.17 18.52
CA ILE A 533 -17.50 -17.49 18.53
C ILE A 533 -16.39 -18.49 18.21
N VAL A 534 -15.98 -19.32 19.16
CA VAL A 534 -14.93 -20.33 18.99
C VAL A 534 -15.48 -21.73 18.83
#